data_AF-A0AAD7K0S1-F1
#
_entry.id   AF-A0AAD7K0S1-F1
#
_cell.length_a   1.000
_cell.length_b   1.000
_cell.length_c   1.000
_cell.angle_alpha   90.00
_cell.angle_beta   90.00
_cell.angle_gamma   90.00
#
_symmetry.space_group_name_H-M   'P 1'
#
loop_
_entity.id
_entity.type
_entity.pdbx_description
1 polymer ?
#
loop_
_entity_poly.entity_id
_entity_poly.type
_entity_poly.pdbx_seq_one_letter_code
_entity_poly.pdbx_strand_id
1 'polypeptide(L)'
;MFQPRPPLRPLSARFLHVSRPLCDHVGPPHPISNMRPMIYDEDAPASTQRAYHPYSLHEFDPEPASPYKLQWKLQRQQLDEFHHTFWLESNTRFERGKQEALSRLPETATALDKERALSEFYRQWVEQEDRRTGEYTEEWRQRNRSSLILASRVAYQKFTARFSDIVLFKKKSA
;
A
#
# COMPACT_ATOMS: atom_id res chain seq x y z
N MET A 1 -60.28 39.29 11.45
CA MET A 1 -59.65 38.22 10.63
C MET A 1 -58.24 37.99 11.15
N PHE A 2 -58.00 36.92 11.91
CA PHE A 2 -56.67 36.52 12.37
C PHE A 2 -56.24 35.28 11.57
N GLN A 3 -55.15 35.38 10.80
CA GLN A 3 -54.52 34.20 10.19
C GLN A 3 -53.46 33.64 11.16
N PRO A 4 -53.45 32.32 11.43
CA PRO A 4 -52.41 31.72 12.26
C PRO A 4 -51.08 31.60 11.48
N ARG A 5 -49.96 31.88 12.15
CA ARG A 5 -48.60 31.68 11.62
C ARG A 5 -48.35 30.21 11.29
N PRO A 6 -47.60 29.89 10.22
CA PRO A 6 -47.22 28.51 9.93
C PRO A 6 -46.21 27.99 10.97
N PRO A 7 -46.22 26.68 11.27
CA PRO A 7 -45.30 26.09 12.24
C PRO A 7 -43.86 26.13 11.71
N LEU A 8 -42.92 26.44 12.60
CA LEU A 8 -41.49 26.36 12.33
C LEU A 8 -41.13 24.92 11.98
N ARG A 9 -40.55 24.72 10.79
CA ARG A 9 -40.05 23.41 10.36
C ARG A 9 -38.95 22.97 11.32
N PRO A 10 -38.95 21.71 11.80
CA PRO A 10 -37.82 21.21 12.58
C PRO A 10 -36.58 21.25 11.70
N LEU A 11 -35.51 21.85 12.21
CA LEU A 11 -34.17 21.72 11.65
C LEU A 11 -33.82 20.22 11.69
N SER A 12 -33.97 19.55 10.56
CA SER A 12 -33.48 18.19 10.37
C SER A 12 -31.97 18.23 10.46
N ALA A 13 -31.46 18.07 11.68
CA ALA A 13 -30.05 17.86 11.91
C ALA A 13 -29.68 16.54 11.23
N ARG A 14 -28.98 16.66 10.10
CA ARG A 14 -28.39 15.52 9.39
C ARG A 14 -27.30 14.93 10.27
N PHE A 15 -27.67 14.08 11.23
CA PHE A 15 -26.75 13.41 12.15
C PHE A 15 -26.05 12.19 11.53
N LEU A 16 -26.22 11.93 10.24
CA LEU A 16 -25.58 10.81 9.55
C LEU A 16 -24.60 11.35 8.51
N HIS A 17 -23.49 11.92 8.97
CA HIS A 17 -22.31 12.04 8.13
C HIS A 17 -21.63 10.67 8.08
N VAL A 18 -22.09 9.81 7.18
CA VAL A 18 -21.44 8.53 6.88
C VAL A 18 -20.23 8.84 5.99
N SER A 19 -19.12 9.28 6.58
CA SER A 19 -17.85 9.32 5.86
C SER A 19 -17.40 7.89 5.60
N ARG A 20 -17.07 7.57 4.35
CA ARG A 20 -16.41 6.30 4.02
C ARG A 20 -15.07 6.21 4.78
N PRO A 21 -14.77 5.08 5.44
CA PRO A 21 -13.45 4.90 6.04
C PRO A 21 -12.38 4.93 4.95
N LEU A 22 -11.23 5.54 5.24
CA LEU A 22 -10.03 5.42 4.42
C LEU A 22 -9.58 3.96 4.44
N CYS A 23 -9.47 3.33 3.28
CA CYS A 23 -9.04 1.94 3.13
C CYS A 23 -8.03 1.81 1.99
N ASP A 24 -6.90 1.17 2.25
CA ASP A 24 -5.91 0.93 1.20
C ASP A 24 -6.51 0.03 0.10
N HIS A 25 -6.23 0.38 -1.15
CA HIS A 25 -6.72 -0.31 -2.33
C HIS A 25 -5.61 -1.16 -2.99
N VAL A 26 -6.01 -2.15 -3.76
CA VAL A 26 -5.09 -3.05 -4.47
C VAL A 26 -5.39 -3.01 -5.95
N GLY A 27 -4.38 -2.67 -6.76
CA GLY A 27 -4.50 -2.61 -8.21
C GLY A 27 -4.42 -3.97 -8.91
N PRO A 28 -4.55 -4.00 -10.26
CA PRO A 28 -4.40 -5.21 -11.05
C PRO A 28 -2.95 -5.75 -11.00
N PRO A 29 -2.75 -7.06 -11.24
CA PRO A 29 -1.41 -7.64 -11.27
C PRO A 29 -0.57 -7.09 -12.43
N HIS A 30 0.69 -6.80 -12.17
CA HIS A 30 1.64 -6.35 -13.19
C HIS A 30 2.01 -7.50 -14.15
N PRO A 31 2.12 -7.27 -15.48
CA PRO A 31 2.26 -8.34 -16.49
C PRO A 31 3.53 -9.19 -16.37
N ILE A 32 4.61 -8.66 -15.81
CA ILE A 32 5.90 -9.36 -15.68
C ILE A 32 6.14 -9.81 -14.24
N SER A 33 6.18 -8.89 -13.28
CA SER A 33 6.39 -9.21 -11.86
C SER A 33 5.21 -9.93 -11.18
N ASN A 34 4.00 -9.93 -11.76
CA ASN A 34 2.76 -10.48 -11.16
C ASN A 34 2.36 -9.86 -9.81
N MET A 35 3.09 -8.84 -9.34
CA MET A 35 2.81 -8.12 -8.11
C MET A 35 1.64 -7.16 -8.30
N ARG A 36 0.84 -6.98 -7.23
CA ARG A 36 -0.27 -6.02 -7.22
C ARG A 36 0.17 -4.74 -6.51
N PRO A 37 0.04 -3.57 -7.16
CA PRO A 37 0.39 -2.31 -6.52
C PRO A 37 -0.62 -1.97 -5.42
N MET A 38 -0.13 -1.52 -4.27
CA MET A 38 -0.96 -0.94 -3.21
C MET A 38 -1.20 0.54 -3.53
N ILE A 39 -2.45 0.97 -3.49
CA ILE A 39 -2.86 2.35 -3.65
C ILE A 39 -3.27 2.83 -2.26
N TYR A 40 -2.43 3.67 -1.67
CA TYR A 40 -2.68 4.19 -0.33
C TYR A 40 -3.72 5.31 -0.39
N ASP A 41 -4.79 5.13 0.36
CA ASP A 41 -5.96 6.03 0.34
C ASP A 41 -5.62 7.42 0.90
N GLU A 42 -4.60 7.50 1.75
CA GLU A 42 -4.07 8.78 2.24
C GLU A 42 -3.24 9.55 1.20
N ASP A 43 -2.86 8.90 0.11
CA ASP A 43 -2.17 9.50 -1.04
C ASP A 43 -3.11 9.67 -2.23
N ALA A 44 -4.36 9.19 -2.12
CA ALA A 44 -5.39 9.48 -3.10
C ALA A 44 -5.60 11.01 -3.14
N PRO A 45 -5.67 11.62 -4.34
CA PRO A 45 -5.97 13.05 -4.42
C PRO A 45 -7.26 13.30 -3.63
N ALA A 46 -7.32 14.39 -2.88
CA ALA A 46 -8.44 14.76 -1.99
C ALA A 46 -9.82 14.88 -2.69
N SER A 47 -9.90 14.51 -3.96
CA SER A 47 -11.06 14.54 -4.85
C SER A 47 -12.21 13.65 -4.40
N THR A 48 -12.00 12.60 -3.60
CA THR A 48 -13.11 11.67 -3.27
C THR A 48 -13.91 12.05 -2.04
N GLN A 49 -13.42 12.95 -1.16
CA GLN A 49 -14.14 13.24 0.09
C GLN A 49 -14.65 14.67 0.24
N ARG A 50 -14.03 15.72 -0.34
CA ARG A 50 -14.44 17.11 -0.05
C ARG A 50 -14.24 18.15 -1.18
N ALA A 51 -14.08 17.73 -2.43
CA ALA A 51 -13.96 18.67 -3.55
C ALA A 51 -15.33 19.21 -4.02
N TYR A 52 -15.98 20.04 -3.20
CA TYR A 52 -17.08 20.90 -3.70
C TYR A 52 -16.57 22.23 -4.28
N HIS A 53 -15.27 22.53 -4.20
CA HIS A 53 -14.72 23.78 -4.72
C HIS A 53 -13.21 23.67 -5.05
N PRO A 54 -12.72 24.29 -6.15
CA PRO A 54 -11.30 24.30 -6.57
C PRO A 54 -10.33 25.00 -5.61
N TYR A 55 -10.82 25.53 -4.48
CA TYR A 55 -10.00 26.15 -3.43
C TYR A 55 -10.45 25.65 -2.05
N SER A 56 -10.38 24.34 -1.81
CA SER A 56 -10.68 23.80 -0.49
C SER A 56 -9.52 24.05 0.47
N LEU A 57 -9.78 24.74 1.59
CA LEU A 57 -8.78 25.10 2.60
C LEU A 57 -8.08 23.91 3.28
N HIS A 58 -8.53 22.68 3.02
CA HIS A 58 -7.94 21.46 3.58
C HIS A 58 -6.51 21.18 3.13
N GLU A 59 -6.09 21.72 1.98
CA GLU A 59 -4.68 21.63 1.54
C GLU A 59 -3.75 22.48 2.43
N PHE A 60 -4.31 23.44 3.17
CA PHE A 60 -3.60 24.35 4.07
C PHE A 60 -3.86 24.05 5.55
N ASP A 61 -4.72 23.07 5.87
CA ASP A 61 -4.83 22.58 7.23
C ASP A 61 -3.48 21.95 7.58
N PRO A 62 -2.72 22.50 8.55
CA PRO A 62 -1.52 21.86 9.00
C PRO A 62 -1.97 20.60 9.74
N GLU A 63 -2.10 19.48 9.03
CA GLU A 63 -2.11 18.19 9.70
C GLU A 63 -0.83 18.22 10.54
N PRO A 64 -0.88 18.03 11.87
CA PRO A 64 0.33 17.81 12.65
C PRO A 64 0.83 16.43 12.22
N ALA A 65 1.39 16.36 11.02
CA ALA A 65 1.99 15.19 10.43
C ALA A 65 3.19 14.94 11.31
N SER A 66 2.96 14.14 12.36
CA SER A 66 4.02 13.61 13.20
C SER A 66 5.12 13.16 12.25
N PRO A 67 6.37 13.61 12.46
CA PRO A 67 7.49 13.24 11.57
C PRO A 67 7.55 11.73 11.33
N TYR A 68 7.14 10.93 12.32
CA TYR A 68 7.04 9.48 12.21
C TYR A 68 5.93 8.98 11.27
N LYS A 69 4.80 9.69 11.16
CA LYS A 69 3.70 9.35 10.22
C LYS A 69 4.19 9.48 8.78
N LEU A 70 4.84 10.61 8.46
CA LEU A 70 5.39 10.84 7.12
C LEU A 70 6.51 9.84 6.80
N GLN A 71 7.44 9.64 7.75
CA GLN A 71 8.52 8.68 7.58
C GLN A 71 7.99 7.26 7.35
N TRP A 72 6.98 6.84 8.10
CA TRP A 72 6.35 5.54 7.94
C TRP A 72 5.67 5.39 6.57
N LYS A 73 4.98 6.43 6.08
CA LYS A 73 4.37 6.43 4.74
C LYS A 73 5.41 6.23 3.63
N LEU A 74 6.46 7.06 3.63
CA LEU A 74 7.54 6.99 2.65
C LEU A 74 8.20 5.61 2.69
N GLN A 75 8.44 5.07 3.88
CA GLN A 75 9.07 3.75 4.02
C GLN A 75 8.20 2.62 3.45
N ARG A 76 6.87 2.68 3.56
CA ARG A 76 5.96 1.70 2.95
C ARG A 76 6.07 1.73 1.43
N GLN A 77 5.97 2.91 0.82
CA GLN A 77 6.08 3.08 -0.63
C GLN A 77 7.44 2.58 -1.15
N GLN A 78 8.54 2.93 -0.47
CA GLN A 78 9.88 2.45 -0.81
C GLN A 78 10.01 0.92 -0.70
N LEU A 79 9.34 0.30 0.27
CA LEU A 79 9.33 -1.14 0.44
C LEU A 79 8.56 -1.82 -0.71
N ASP A 80 7.42 -1.26 -1.12
CA ASP A 80 6.63 -1.76 -2.24
C ASP A 80 7.40 -1.66 -3.56
N GLU A 81 8.05 -0.52 -3.81
CA GLU A 81 8.88 -0.30 -4.98
C GLU A 81 10.08 -1.25 -5.02
N PHE A 82 10.75 -1.45 -3.88
CA PHE A 82 11.82 -2.42 -3.72
C PHE A 82 11.36 -3.84 -4.07
N HIS A 83 10.23 -4.25 -3.50
CA HIS A 83 9.64 -5.56 -3.74
C HIS A 83 9.27 -5.74 -5.22
N HIS A 84 8.61 -4.74 -5.81
CA HIS A 84 8.24 -4.75 -7.21
C HIS A 84 9.46 -4.88 -8.13
N THR A 85 10.48 -4.06 -7.91
CA THR A 85 11.70 -4.02 -8.73
C THR A 85 12.45 -5.35 -8.68
N PHE A 86 12.59 -5.93 -7.49
CA PHE A 86 13.25 -7.23 -7.32
C PHE A 86 12.56 -8.33 -8.13
N TRP A 87 11.23 -8.46 -8.01
CA TRP A 87 10.46 -9.48 -8.72
C TRP A 87 10.36 -9.22 -10.22
N LEU A 88 10.31 -7.96 -10.64
CA LEU A 88 10.36 -7.58 -12.04
C LEU A 88 11.66 -8.08 -12.69
N GLU A 89 12.80 -7.80 -12.05
CA GLU A 89 14.10 -8.21 -12.58
C GLU A 89 14.30 -9.72 -12.51
N SER A 90 13.86 -10.37 -11.43
CA SER A 90 13.92 -11.83 -11.28
C SER A 90 13.11 -12.54 -12.38
N ASN A 91 11.85 -12.16 -12.58
CA ASN A 91 11.00 -12.75 -13.60
C ASN A 91 11.51 -12.46 -15.02
N THR A 92 12.06 -11.26 -15.26
CA THR A 92 12.64 -10.91 -16.56
C THR A 92 13.85 -11.79 -16.89
N ARG A 93 14.75 -12.02 -15.93
CA ARG A 93 15.91 -12.91 -16.10
C ARG A 93 15.48 -14.37 -16.24
N PHE A 94 14.48 -14.79 -15.47
CA PHE A 94 13.93 -16.14 -15.54
C PHE A 94 13.35 -16.44 -16.93
N GLU A 95 12.47 -15.58 -17.46
CA GLU A 95 11.88 -15.79 -18.79
C GLU A 95 12.93 -15.73 -19.90
N ARG A 96 13.94 -14.86 -19.78
CA ARG A 96 15.08 -14.85 -20.71
C ARG A 96 15.84 -16.16 -20.68
N GLY A 97 16.26 -16.63 -19.51
CA GLY A 97 17.02 -17.87 -19.36
C GLY A 97 16.24 -19.10 -19.83
N LYS A 98 14.93 -19.12 -19.57
CA LYS A 98 14.02 -20.16 -20.07
C LYS A 98 13.93 -20.17 -21.59
N GLN A 99 13.81 -19.01 -22.22
CA GLN A 99 13.82 -18.89 -23.68
C GLN A 99 15.16 -19.33 -24.29
N GLU A 100 16.28 -18.97 -23.66
CA GLU A 100 17.61 -19.42 -24.08
C GLU A 100 17.81 -20.93 -23.94
N ALA A 101 17.29 -21.54 -22.87
CA ALA A 101 17.34 -22.99 -22.70
C ALA A 101 16.56 -23.72 -23.81
N LEU A 102 15.42 -23.16 -24.22
CA LEU A 102 14.61 -23.72 -25.29
C LEU A 102 15.19 -23.46 -26.69
N SER A 103 15.84 -22.30 -26.91
CA SER A 103 16.41 -21.95 -28.21
C SER A 103 17.67 -22.74 -28.56
N ARG A 104 18.35 -23.32 -27.56
CA ARG A 104 19.49 -24.23 -27.76
C ARG A 104 19.08 -25.58 -28.35
N LEU A 105 17.80 -25.95 -28.23
CA LEU A 105 17.31 -27.21 -28.76
C LEU A 105 17.07 -27.10 -30.28
N PRO A 106 17.37 -28.16 -31.05
CA PRO A 106 17.03 -28.19 -32.47
C PRO A 106 15.50 -28.19 -32.66
N GLU A 107 15.02 -27.70 -33.79
CA GLU A 107 13.59 -27.67 -34.11
C GLU A 107 12.94 -29.07 -34.15
N THR A 108 13.76 -30.11 -34.37
CA THR A 108 13.36 -31.53 -34.36
C THR A 108 13.23 -32.13 -32.96
N ALA A 109 13.54 -31.38 -31.89
CA ALA A 109 13.53 -31.88 -30.52
C ALA A 109 12.12 -32.31 -30.08
N THR A 110 12.05 -33.48 -29.44
CA THR A 110 10.79 -34.02 -28.93
C THR A 110 10.33 -33.25 -27.69
N ALA A 111 9.07 -33.44 -27.27
CA ALA A 111 8.56 -32.86 -26.04
C ALA A 111 9.39 -33.28 -24.81
N LEU A 112 9.84 -34.54 -24.79
CA LEU A 112 10.64 -35.10 -23.69
C LEU A 112 12.03 -34.45 -23.59
N ASP A 113 12.65 -34.12 -24.74
CA ASP A 113 13.94 -33.41 -24.75
C ASP A 113 13.80 -31.99 -24.19
N LYS A 114 12.67 -31.31 -24.50
CA LYS A 114 12.34 -29.99 -23.95
C LYS A 114 12.13 -30.05 -22.44
N GLU A 115 11.45 -31.07 -21.94
CA GLU A 115 11.24 -31.27 -20.50
C GLU A 115 12.56 -31.48 -19.74
N ARG A 116 13.49 -32.26 -20.31
CA ARG A 116 14.82 -32.47 -19.73
C ARG A 116 15.61 -31.16 -19.67
N ALA A 117 15.66 -30.42 -20.78
CA ALA A 117 16.34 -29.12 -20.82
C ALA A 117 15.75 -28.11 -19.83
N LEU A 118 14.42 -28.05 -19.70
CA LEU A 118 13.76 -27.20 -18.72
C LEU A 118 14.07 -27.65 -17.29
N SER A 119 14.08 -28.94 -17.01
CA SER A 119 14.40 -29.47 -15.67
C SER A 119 15.82 -29.11 -15.24
N GLU A 120 16.79 -29.23 -16.16
CA GLU A 120 18.16 -28.80 -15.93
C GLU A 120 18.27 -27.29 -15.71
N PHE A 121 17.56 -26.50 -16.51
CA PHE A 121 17.48 -25.05 -16.34
C PHE A 121 16.91 -24.67 -14.97
N TYR A 122 15.79 -25.26 -14.54
CA TYR A 122 15.18 -24.97 -13.24
C TYR A 122 16.13 -25.26 -12.08
N ARG A 123 16.85 -26.39 -12.15
CA ARG A 123 17.87 -26.74 -11.14
C ARG A 123 18.96 -25.67 -11.08
N GLN A 124 19.53 -25.31 -12.22
CA GLN A 124 20.58 -24.29 -12.30
C GLN A 124 20.10 -22.91 -11.85
N TRP A 125 18.86 -22.54 -12.19
CA TRP A 125 18.26 -21.28 -11.79
C TRP A 125 18.16 -21.15 -10.27
N VAL A 126 17.67 -22.20 -9.58
CA VAL A 126 17.57 -22.20 -8.10
C VAL A 126 18.96 -22.09 -7.47
N GLU A 127 19.94 -22.86 -7.95
CA GLU A 127 21.32 -22.82 -7.45
C GLU A 127 21.96 -21.42 -7.62
N GLN A 128 21.69 -20.74 -8.75
CA GLN A 128 22.25 -19.42 -9.04
C GLN A 128 21.56 -18.30 -8.25
N GLU A 129 20.24 -18.39 -8.08
CA GLU A 129 19.42 -17.33 -7.49
C GLU A 129 19.34 -17.42 -5.96
N ASP A 130 19.85 -18.49 -5.35
CA ASP A 130 19.84 -18.72 -3.90
C ASP A 130 20.49 -17.56 -3.13
N ARG A 131 21.72 -17.18 -3.49
CA ARG A 131 22.44 -16.05 -2.85
C ARG A 131 21.65 -14.75 -2.95
N ARG A 132 21.15 -14.42 -4.15
CA ARG A 132 20.41 -13.18 -4.41
C ARG A 132 19.08 -13.14 -3.66
N THR A 133 18.40 -14.29 -3.56
CA THR A 133 17.16 -14.43 -2.78
C THR A 133 17.43 -14.31 -1.29
N GLY A 134 18.57 -14.82 -0.81
CA GLY A 134 19.06 -14.65 0.55
C GLY A 134 19.26 -13.17 0.89
N GLU A 135 20.05 -12.45 0.10
CA GLU A 135 20.32 -11.01 0.25
C GLU A 135 19.01 -10.19 0.26
N TYR A 136 18.13 -10.48 -0.70
CA TYR A 136 16.80 -9.87 -0.76
C TYR A 136 15.97 -10.12 0.52
N THR A 137 15.98 -11.36 1.01
CA THR A 137 15.21 -11.74 2.20
C THR A 137 15.73 -11.02 3.45
N GLU A 138 17.04 -10.87 3.58
CA GLU A 138 17.66 -10.13 4.67
C GLU A 138 17.29 -8.65 4.62
N GLU A 139 17.44 -8.00 3.47
CA GLU A 139 17.05 -6.60 3.28
C GLU A 139 15.56 -6.38 3.54
N TRP A 140 14.71 -7.25 3.01
CA TRP A 140 13.27 -7.18 3.21
C TRP A 140 12.91 -7.29 4.70
N ARG A 141 13.54 -8.20 5.45
CA ARG A 141 13.35 -8.32 6.90
C ARG A 141 13.83 -7.07 7.63
N GLN A 142 14.98 -6.52 7.25
CA GLN A 142 15.53 -5.31 7.87
C GLN A 142 14.59 -4.11 7.68
N ARG A 143 14.09 -3.89 6.46
CA ARG A 143 13.16 -2.81 6.12
C ARG A 143 11.79 -2.99 6.80
N ASN A 144 11.29 -4.22 6.92
CA ASN A 144 10.05 -4.50 7.64
C ASN A 144 10.17 -4.25 9.15
N ARG A 145 11.30 -4.64 9.76
CA ARG A 145 11.55 -4.38 11.19
C ARG A 145 11.52 -2.88 11.49
N SER A 146 12.19 -2.06 10.68
CA SER A 146 12.16 -0.60 10.88
C SER A 146 10.77 -0.01 10.62
N SER A 147 10.04 -0.49 9.61
CA SER A 147 8.66 -0.07 9.35
C SER A 147 7.72 -0.38 10.52
N LEU A 148 7.81 -1.57 11.12
CA LEU A 148 7.04 -1.96 12.31
C LEU A 148 7.34 -1.07 13.52
N ILE A 149 8.60 -0.67 13.71
CA ILE A 149 8.99 0.23 14.79
C ILE A 149 8.36 1.62 14.58
N LEU A 150 8.37 2.15 13.35
CA LEU A 150 7.70 3.43 13.07
C LEU A 150 6.18 3.33 13.22
N ALA A 151 5.57 2.25 12.74
CA ALA A 151 4.15 1.99 12.88
C ALA A 151 3.73 1.97 14.36
N SER A 152 4.51 1.31 15.22
CA SER A 152 4.23 1.26 16.66
C SER A 152 4.36 2.63 17.33
N ARG A 153 5.34 3.45 16.93
CA ARG A 153 5.47 4.85 17.41
C ARG A 153 4.28 5.72 17.00
N VAL A 154 3.83 5.61 15.75
CA VAL A 154 2.64 6.33 15.25
C VAL A 154 1.38 5.87 15.99
N ALA A 155 1.23 4.56 16.21
CA ALA A 155 0.10 4.01 16.95
C ALA A 155 0.10 4.50 18.42
N TYR A 156 1.26 4.54 19.06
CA TYR A 156 1.42 5.06 20.41
C TYR A 156 1.02 6.55 20.50
N GLN A 157 1.47 7.39 19.56
CA GLN A 157 1.07 8.80 19.52
C GLN A 157 -0.44 8.99 19.32
N LYS A 158 -1.06 8.19 18.44
CA LYS A 158 -2.52 8.22 18.25
C LYS A 158 -3.26 7.78 19.51
N PHE A 159 -2.72 6.77 20.20
CA PHE A 159 -3.29 6.28 21.45
C PHE A 159 -3.22 7.35 22.55
N THR A 160 -2.05 7.94 22.79
CA THR A 160 -1.89 8.97 23.83
C THR A 160 -2.77 10.19 23.57
N ALA A 161 -2.88 10.64 22.31
CA ALA A 161 -3.78 11.75 21.93
C ALA A 161 -5.26 11.43 22.25
N ARG A 162 -5.73 10.23 21.90
CA ARG A 162 -7.10 9.81 22.21
C ARG A 162 -7.36 9.77 23.73
N PHE A 163 -6.38 9.30 24.51
CA PHE A 163 -6.50 9.27 25.96
C PHE A 163 -6.52 10.69 26.56
N SER A 164 -5.70 11.63 26.07
CA SER A 164 -5.76 13.02 26.52
C SER A 164 -7.10 13.68 26.21
N ASP A 165 -7.69 13.40 25.05
CA ASP A 165 -9.00 13.95 24.67
C ASP A 165 -10.11 13.45 25.59
N ILE A 166 -10.09 12.15 25.94
CA ILE A 166 -11.05 11.55 26.88
C ILE A 166 -10.92 12.18 28.27
N VAL A 167 -9.69 12.38 28.75
CA VAL A 167 -9.43 13.00 30.06
C VAL A 167 -9.86 14.47 30.08
N LEU A 168 -9.58 15.22 29.02
CA LEU A 168 -9.99 16.62 28.88
C LEU A 168 -11.52 16.76 28.79
N PHE A 169 -12.19 15.86 28.07
CA PHE A 169 -13.66 15.83 28.00
C PHE A 169 -14.27 15.59 29.38
N LYS A 170 -13.76 14.61 30.14
CA LYS A 170 -14.22 14.33 31.51
C LYS A 170 -14.04 15.51 32.47
N LYS A 171 -12.97 16.30 32.28
CA LYS A 171 -12.71 17.51 33.09
C LYS A 171 -13.59 18.72 32.72
N LYS A 172 -14.10 18.80 31.49
CA LYS A 172 -15.04 19.86 31.04
C LYS A 172 -16.50 19.59 31.40
N SER A 173 -16.86 18.34 31.72
CA SER A 173 -18.22 17.92 32.09
C SER A 173 -18.48 17.83 33.60
N ALA A 174 -17.49 18.17 34.43
CA ALA A 174 -17.59 18.31 35.88
C ALA A 174 -17.47 19.78 36.27
#